data_AF-A0A2P8VUW7-F1
#
_entry.id   AF-A0A2P8VUW7-F1
#
_cell.length_a   1.000
_cell.length_b   1.000
_cell.length_c   1.000
_cell.angle_alpha   90.00
_cell.angle_beta   90.00
_cell.angle_gamma   90.00
#
_symmetry.space_group_name_H-M   'P 1'
#
loop_
_entity.id
_entity.type
_entity.pdbx_description
1 polymer ?
#
loop_
_entity_poly.entity_id
_entity_poly.type
_entity_poly.pdbx_seq_one_letter_code
_entity_poly.pdbx_strand_id
1 'polypeptide(L)'
;MTPDDTQRVVAFIDKWQKSGGNERANYQGFFLDLCAALGVEGPPPKGNIADDPYCFDKDIKVYHPSGNVTPGYIDFYKADHFIIEAKQGSDITGKGTAKRGTPTYLKAMEKAFVQAIAYTRNVSTKPPFLLTCDIGDHFELWTGFNGDYGGYAARQDIELASLCREDIFDLFVDIFSNPQARNPEKIAARVTREVA
;
A
#
# COMPACT_ATOMS: atom_id res chain seq x y z
N MET A 1 3.25 -12.72 -16.38
CA MET A 1 2.30 -11.74 -17.00
C MET A 1 1.83 -12.20 -18.38
N THR A 2 0.53 -12.19 -18.61
CA THR A 2 -0.07 -12.40 -19.94
C THR A 2 -0.06 -11.09 -20.77
N PRO A 3 -0.24 -11.16 -22.10
CA PRO A 3 -0.38 -9.95 -22.92
C PRO A 3 -1.52 -9.02 -22.49
N ASP A 4 -2.63 -9.59 -21.99
CA ASP A 4 -3.76 -8.82 -21.47
C ASP A 4 -3.37 -8.09 -20.17
N ASP A 5 -2.64 -8.75 -19.27
CA ASP A 5 -2.12 -8.10 -18.05
C ASP A 5 -1.23 -6.91 -18.39
N THR A 6 -0.30 -7.09 -19.34
CA THR A 6 0.57 -6.01 -19.83
C THR A 6 -0.25 -4.84 -20.35
N GLN A 7 -1.31 -5.09 -21.14
CA GLN A 7 -2.15 -4.02 -21.67
C GLN A 7 -2.86 -3.24 -20.56
N ARG A 8 -3.44 -3.92 -19.57
CA ARG A 8 -4.13 -3.27 -18.44
C ARG A 8 -3.16 -2.44 -17.60
N VAL A 9 -1.97 -2.98 -17.31
CA VAL A 9 -0.92 -2.31 -16.53
C VAL A 9 -0.39 -1.07 -17.25
N VAL A 10 -0.09 -1.16 -18.55
CA VAL A 10 0.36 -0.01 -19.34
C VAL A 10 -0.70 1.10 -19.35
N ALA A 11 -1.98 0.76 -19.56
CA ALA A 11 -3.06 1.73 -19.52
C ALA A 11 -3.22 2.41 -18.15
N PHE A 12 -3.06 1.64 -17.06
CA PHE A 12 -3.07 2.16 -15.70
C PHE A 12 -1.92 3.14 -15.45
N ILE A 13 -0.69 2.77 -15.82
CA ILE A 13 0.50 3.62 -15.66
C ILE A 13 0.32 4.91 -16.48
N ASP A 14 -0.10 4.82 -17.74
CA ASP A 14 -0.31 5.97 -18.63
C ASP A 14 -1.34 6.97 -18.09
N LYS A 15 -2.39 6.46 -17.42
CA LYS A 15 -3.43 7.27 -16.78
C LYS A 15 -2.89 8.03 -15.58
N TRP A 16 -2.15 7.34 -14.71
CA TRP A 16 -1.82 7.88 -13.38
C TRP A 16 -0.46 8.59 -13.30
N GLN A 17 0.53 8.25 -14.14
CA GLN A 17 1.79 8.99 -14.19
C GLN A 17 1.64 10.45 -14.59
N LYS A 18 0.59 10.77 -15.35
CA LYS A 18 0.26 12.13 -15.79
C LYS A 18 -0.65 12.86 -14.80
N SER A 19 -1.09 12.18 -13.74
CA SER A 19 -1.97 12.77 -12.73
C SER A 19 -1.18 13.63 -11.76
N GLY A 20 -1.73 14.78 -11.37
CA GLY A 20 -1.09 15.67 -10.41
C GLY A 20 -2.11 16.50 -9.66
N GLY A 21 -1.90 16.63 -8.35
CA GLY A 21 -2.72 17.44 -7.45
C GLY A 21 -4.07 16.81 -7.10
N ASN A 22 -4.38 16.86 -5.80
CA ASN A 22 -5.62 16.41 -5.13
C ASN A 22 -5.66 14.93 -4.68
N GLU A 23 -4.75 14.59 -3.75
CA GLU A 23 -4.63 13.28 -3.07
C GLU A 23 -5.98 12.66 -2.68
N ARG A 24 -6.79 13.40 -1.90
CA ARG A 24 -8.06 12.91 -1.34
C ARG A 24 -9.10 12.60 -2.41
N ALA A 25 -9.05 13.27 -3.56
CA ALA A 25 -9.97 12.98 -4.65
C ALA A 25 -9.57 11.75 -5.48
N ASN A 26 -8.29 11.37 -5.43
CA ASN A 26 -7.69 10.47 -6.40
C ASN A 26 -7.40 9.06 -5.84
N TYR A 27 -7.07 8.91 -4.55
CA TYR A 27 -6.54 7.64 -4.03
C TYR A 27 -7.49 6.45 -4.22
N GLN A 28 -8.80 6.60 -3.94
CA GLN A 28 -9.75 5.49 -4.11
C GLN A 28 -9.83 5.04 -5.57
N GLY A 29 -9.90 6.01 -6.50
CA GLY A 29 -9.90 5.72 -7.94
C GLY A 29 -8.61 5.07 -8.40
N PHE A 30 -7.46 5.55 -7.92
CA PHE A 30 -6.14 4.98 -8.21
C PHE A 30 -6.06 3.51 -7.80
N PHE A 31 -6.46 3.18 -6.57
CA PHE A 31 -6.38 1.80 -6.08
C PHE A 31 -7.42 0.88 -6.70
N LEU A 32 -8.61 1.37 -7.06
CA LEU A 32 -9.58 0.59 -7.83
C LEU A 32 -9.03 0.25 -9.23
N ASP A 33 -8.43 1.22 -9.91
CA ASP A 33 -7.78 0.97 -11.20
C ASP A 33 -6.57 0.04 -11.06
N LEU A 34 -5.80 0.15 -9.97
CA LEU A 34 -4.70 -0.77 -9.68
C LEU A 34 -5.20 -2.21 -9.52
N CYS A 35 -6.31 -2.42 -8.79
CA CYS A 35 -6.90 -3.74 -8.65
C CYS A 35 -7.30 -4.32 -10.01
N ALA A 36 -7.93 -3.50 -10.87
CA ALA A 36 -8.29 -3.90 -12.23
C ALA A 36 -7.06 -4.20 -13.11
N ALA A 37 -5.99 -3.40 -12.97
CA ALA A 37 -4.74 -3.61 -13.69
C ALA A 37 -4.09 -4.95 -13.31
N LEU A 38 -3.99 -5.22 -12.00
CA LEU A 38 -3.46 -6.46 -11.46
C LEU A 38 -4.37 -7.69 -11.70
N GLY A 39 -5.63 -7.47 -12.08
CA GLY A 39 -6.62 -8.56 -12.23
C GLY A 39 -7.02 -9.18 -10.89
N VAL A 40 -6.92 -8.42 -9.80
CA VAL A 40 -7.27 -8.86 -8.44
C VAL A 40 -8.61 -8.26 -8.00
N GLU A 41 -9.21 -8.84 -6.97
CA GLU A 41 -10.46 -8.35 -6.38
C GLU A 41 -10.26 -6.95 -5.77
N GLY A 42 -11.13 -6.01 -6.12
CA GLY A 42 -11.23 -4.68 -5.48
C GLY A 42 -12.08 -4.72 -4.19
N PRO A 43 -11.96 -3.72 -3.31
CA PRO A 43 -12.73 -3.72 -2.06
C PRO A 43 -14.25 -3.62 -2.34
N PRO A 44 -15.10 -4.31 -1.57
CA PRO A 44 -16.53 -4.05 -1.60
C PRO A 44 -16.84 -2.64 -1.08
N PRO A 45 -18.06 -2.11 -1.31
CA PRO A 45 -18.52 -0.90 -0.65
C PRO A 45 -18.39 -1.01 0.87
N LYS A 46 -17.85 0.03 1.50
CA LYS A 46 -17.64 0.08 2.96
C LYS A 46 -18.97 -0.07 3.71
N GLY A 47 -18.96 -0.85 4.79
CA GLY A 47 -20.12 -1.20 5.61
C GLY A 47 -20.87 -2.44 5.13
N ASN A 48 -20.56 -2.99 3.95
CA ASN A 48 -21.21 -4.21 3.46
C ASN A 48 -20.76 -5.48 4.20
N ILE A 49 -19.54 -5.47 4.75
CA ILE A 49 -18.97 -6.60 5.51
C ILE A 49 -18.66 -6.11 6.92
N ALA A 50 -19.02 -6.91 7.93
CA ALA A 50 -18.70 -6.60 9.32
C ALA A 50 -17.20 -6.38 9.50
N ASP A 51 -16.85 -5.36 10.28
CA ASP A 51 -15.47 -4.93 10.53
C ASP A 51 -14.67 -4.56 9.27
N ASP A 52 -15.29 -4.32 8.10
CA ASP A 52 -14.63 -3.81 6.90
C ASP A 52 -13.22 -4.39 6.67
N PRO A 53 -13.08 -5.71 6.45
CA PRO A 53 -11.78 -6.37 6.35
C PRO A 53 -11.04 -6.00 5.06
N TYR A 54 -11.72 -5.42 4.08
CA TYR A 54 -11.13 -4.92 2.85
C TYR A 54 -11.86 -3.65 2.42
N CYS A 55 -11.28 -2.48 2.66
CA CYS A 55 -11.98 -1.21 2.46
C CYS A 55 -11.02 -0.03 2.29
N PHE A 56 -11.57 1.06 1.75
CA PHE A 56 -10.99 2.39 1.88
C PHE A 56 -11.39 3.01 3.23
N ASP A 57 -10.59 3.97 3.71
CA ASP A 57 -10.85 4.75 4.93
C ASP A 57 -11.16 3.88 6.15
N LYS A 58 -10.38 2.82 6.39
CA LYS A 58 -10.63 1.90 7.51
C LYS A 58 -10.60 2.67 8.83
N ASP A 59 -11.72 2.64 9.56
CA ASP A 59 -11.84 3.29 10.87
C ASP A 59 -10.91 2.61 11.89
N ILE A 60 -10.14 3.43 12.58
CA ILE A 60 -9.24 3.03 13.65
C ILE A 60 -9.52 3.88 14.89
N LYS A 61 -9.50 3.24 16.06
CA LYS A 61 -9.48 3.92 17.35
C LYS A 61 -8.05 3.95 17.86
N VAL A 62 -7.48 5.14 17.98
CA VAL A 62 -6.13 5.32 18.53
C VAL A 62 -6.25 5.63 20.01
N TYR A 63 -5.73 4.73 20.83
CA TYR A 63 -5.72 4.85 22.29
C TYR A 63 -4.43 5.53 22.76
N HIS A 64 -4.56 6.65 23.48
CA HIS A 64 -3.44 7.42 24.00
C HIS A 64 -3.16 7.10 25.47
N PRO A 65 -1.90 7.21 25.95
CA PRO A 65 -1.58 7.01 27.37
C PRO A 65 -2.32 7.94 28.33
N SER A 66 -2.79 9.10 27.85
CA SER A 66 -3.63 10.02 28.62
C SER A 66 -5.05 9.50 28.88
N GLY A 67 -5.43 8.35 28.32
CA GLY A 67 -6.79 7.81 28.32
C GLY A 67 -7.69 8.37 27.21
N ASN A 68 -7.20 9.34 26.43
CA ASN A 68 -7.95 9.85 25.28
C ASN A 68 -8.00 8.80 24.16
N VAL A 69 -9.12 8.75 23.46
CA VAL A 69 -9.28 7.96 22.23
C VAL A 69 -9.57 8.93 21.09
N THR A 70 -8.75 8.90 20.04
CA THR A 70 -8.97 9.71 18.84
C THR A 70 -9.29 8.81 17.65
N PRO A 71 -10.19 9.24 16.75
CA PRO A 71 -10.40 8.54 15.50
C PRO A 71 -9.16 8.66 14.60
N GLY A 72 -8.91 7.63 13.81
CA GLY A 72 -7.94 7.58 12.73
C GLY A 72 -8.52 6.79 11.56
N TYR A 73 -7.90 6.95 10.40
CA TYR A 73 -8.30 6.28 9.16
C TYR A 73 -7.05 5.77 8.46
N ILE A 74 -7.08 4.52 7.99
CA ILE A 74 -6.11 3.99 7.02
C ILE A 74 -6.72 4.17 5.63
N ASP A 75 -5.98 4.78 4.70
CA ASP A 75 -6.51 5.11 3.37
C ASP A 75 -6.97 3.86 2.61
N PHE A 76 -6.17 2.79 2.61
CA PHE A 76 -6.55 1.51 2.02
C PHE A 76 -6.05 0.32 2.83
N TYR A 77 -6.98 -0.55 3.23
CA TYR A 77 -6.72 -1.64 4.16
C TYR A 77 -7.29 -2.95 3.63
N LYS A 78 -6.49 -4.01 3.76
CA LYS A 78 -6.95 -5.40 3.61
C LYS A 78 -6.37 -6.25 4.73
N ALA A 79 -7.24 -6.81 5.58
CA ALA A 79 -6.90 -7.66 6.71
C ALA A 79 -5.99 -8.81 6.27
N ASP A 80 -4.95 -9.10 7.07
CA ASP A 80 -3.92 -10.11 6.79
C ASP A 80 -3.08 -9.89 5.51
N HIS A 81 -3.28 -8.78 4.79
CA HIS A 81 -2.61 -8.47 3.53
C HIS A 81 -1.76 -7.20 3.65
N PHE A 82 -2.41 -6.04 3.80
CA PHE A 82 -1.71 -4.76 3.76
C PHE A 82 -2.42 -3.64 4.52
N ILE A 83 -1.61 -2.63 4.86
CA ILE A 83 -2.00 -1.26 5.17
C ILE A 83 -1.32 -0.35 4.14
N ILE A 84 -2.06 0.56 3.53
CA ILE A 84 -1.52 1.56 2.62
C ILE A 84 -1.95 2.96 3.07
N GLU A 85 -0.98 3.87 3.18
CA GLU A 85 -1.20 5.31 3.31
C GLU A 85 -0.89 5.98 1.97
N ALA A 86 -1.86 6.69 1.41
CA ALA A 86 -1.72 7.38 0.15
C ALA A 86 -1.22 8.81 0.38
N LYS A 87 -0.36 9.26 -0.52
CA LYS A 87 0.10 10.63 -0.66
C LYS A 87 0.00 10.98 -2.13
N GLN A 88 -0.04 12.27 -2.47
CA GLN A 88 0.14 12.68 -3.86
C GLN A 88 1.05 13.88 -3.91
N GLY A 89 2.31 13.66 -4.28
CA GLY A 89 3.27 14.71 -4.58
C GLY A 89 2.94 15.44 -5.88
N SER A 90 3.69 16.49 -6.17
CA SER A 90 3.60 17.21 -7.44
C SER A 90 4.98 17.60 -7.97
N ASP A 91 5.11 17.75 -9.28
CA ASP A 91 6.37 18.21 -9.88
C ASP A 91 6.49 19.75 -9.86
N ILE A 92 5.36 20.42 -9.67
CA ILE A 92 5.26 21.87 -9.51
C ILE A 92 5.01 22.24 -8.04
N THR A 93 5.41 23.44 -7.63
CA THR A 93 5.01 23.98 -6.32
C THR A 93 3.56 24.47 -6.38
N GLY A 94 2.67 23.88 -5.59
CA GLY A 94 1.26 24.24 -5.52
C GLY A 94 0.77 24.40 -4.07
N LYS A 95 -0.40 25.01 -3.88
CA LYS A 95 -1.05 25.04 -2.56
C LYS A 95 -1.60 23.65 -2.23
N GLY A 96 -1.22 23.11 -1.07
CA GLY A 96 -1.78 21.86 -0.54
C GLY A 96 -1.06 20.57 -0.95
N THR A 97 -0.06 20.63 -1.83
CA THR A 97 0.74 19.47 -2.23
C THR A 97 2.24 19.79 -2.15
N ALA A 98 3.03 18.89 -1.56
CA ALA A 98 4.47 19.04 -1.47
C ALA A 98 5.14 18.68 -2.80
N LYS A 99 6.06 19.53 -3.26
CA LYS A 99 6.83 19.27 -4.47
C LYS A 99 7.78 18.08 -4.25
N ARG A 100 7.78 17.09 -5.15
CA ARG A 100 8.64 15.91 -5.09
C ARG A 100 10.13 16.29 -4.98
N GLY A 101 10.88 15.46 -4.26
CA GLY A 101 12.32 15.68 -3.99
C GLY A 101 12.65 16.83 -3.04
N THR A 102 11.66 17.57 -2.53
CA THR A 102 11.90 18.61 -1.51
C THR A 102 11.92 18.03 -0.10
N PRO A 103 12.61 18.67 0.87
CA PRO A 103 12.57 18.23 2.27
C PRO A 103 11.17 18.16 2.86
N THR A 104 10.24 19.02 2.42
CA THR A 104 8.84 19.00 2.86
C THR A 104 8.13 17.73 2.38
N TYR A 105 8.39 17.32 1.13
CA TYR A 105 7.86 16.10 0.57
C TYR A 105 8.39 14.86 1.28
N LEU A 106 9.71 14.78 1.49
CA LEU A 106 10.34 13.67 2.21
C LEU A 106 9.78 13.53 3.63
N LYS A 107 9.58 14.65 4.33
CA LYS A 107 8.91 14.66 5.64
C LYS A 107 7.45 14.20 5.59
N ALA A 108 6.75 14.42 4.48
CA ALA A 108 5.37 13.97 4.32
C ALA A 108 5.30 12.44 4.12
N MET A 109 6.20 11.88 3.31
CA MET A 109 6.31 10.43 3.11
C MET A 109 6.73 9.72 4.40
N GLU A 110 7.74 10.24 5.11
CA GLU A 110 8.15 9.69 6.42
C GLU A 110 7.01 9.74 7.45
N LYS A 111 6.22 10.81 7.47
CA LYS A 111 5.03 10.90 8.34
C LYS A 111 3.96 9.87 7.97
N ALA A 112 3.75 9.60 6.68
CA ALA A 112 2.82 8.58 6.22
C ALA A 112 3.24 7.19 6.72
N PHE A 113 4.53 6.87 6.64
CA PHE A 113 5.08 5.64 7.22
C PHE A 113 4.87 5.55 8.73
N VAL A 114 5.20 6.61 9.48
CA VAL A 114 5.00 6.65 10.94
C VAL A 114 3.53 6.44 11.30
N GLN A 115 2.62 7.04 10.54
CA GLN A 115 1.18 6.88 10.70
C GLN A 115 0.74 5.44 10.44
N ALA A 116 1.14 4.86 9.31
CA ALA A 116 0.86 3.47 8.96
C ALA A 116 1.33 2.50 10.06
N ILE A 117 2.57 2.65 10.54
CA ILE A 117 3.11 1.84 11.64
C ILE A 117 2.27 1.99 12.90
N ALA A 118 1.87 3.21 13.27
CA ALA A 118 1.06 3.43 14.46
C ALA A 118 -0.29 2.69 14.37
N TYR A 119 -0.90 2.65 13.18
CA TYR A 119 -2.17 1.95 12.97
C TYR A 119 -2.06 0.42 13.02
N THR A 120 -0.90 -0.16 12.71
CA THR A 120 -0.70 -1.64 12.81
C THR A 120 -0.99 -2.19 14.21
N ARG A 121 -0.91 -1.37 15.26
CA ARG A 121 -1.20 -1.75 16.65
C ARG A 121 -2.70 -1.80 16.96
N ASN A 122 -3.54 -1.24 16.09
CA ASN A 122 -4.96 -1.03 16.33
C ASN A 122 -5.84 -1.84 15.35
N VAL A 123 -5.24 -2.62 14.47
CA VAL A 123 -5.92 -3.61 13.62
C VAL A 123 -5.88 -4.99 14.27
N SER A 124 -6.81 -5.87 13.90
CA SER A 124 -6.96 -7.21 14.50
C SER A 124 -5.73 -8.11 14.30
N THR A 125 -5.13 -8.04 13.12
CA THR A 125 -3.90 -8.75 12.76
C THR A 125 -2.95 -7.78 12.09
N LYS A 126 -1.66 -7.88 12.43
CA LYS A 126 -0.64 -7.09 11.75
C LYS A 126 -0.46 -7.66 10.34
N PRO A 127 -0.73 -6.88 9.29
CA PRO A 127 -0.52 -7.36 7.93
C PRO A 127 0.98 -7.63 7.68
N PRO A 128 1.33 -8.51 6.73
CA PRO A 128 2.72 -8.73 6.36
C PRO A 128 3.32 -7.57 5.55
N PHE A 129 2.48 -6.72 4.94
CA PHE A 129 2.92 -5.59 4.12
C PHE A 129 2.39 -4.26 4.67
N LEU A 130 3.29 -3.27 4.69
CA LEU A 130 2.96 -1.88 4.93
C LEU A 130 3.47 -1.10 3.72
N LEU A 131 2.62 -0.24 3.17
CA LEU A 131 2.98 0.59 2.03
C LEU A 131 2.68 2.06 2.31
N THR A 132 3.50 2.93 1.76
CA THR A 132 3.06 4.27 1.36
C THR A 132 3.00 4.33 -0.16
N CYS A 133 2.18 5.21 -0.69
CA CYS A 133 2.09 5.43 -2.14
C CYS A 133 2.10 6.92 -2.44
N ASP A 134 3.03 7.38 -3.28
CA ASP A 134 2.88 8.65 -3.97
C ASP A 134 2.13 8.38 -5.28
N ILE A 135 0.85 8.76 -5.33
CA ILE A 135 -0.05 8.49 -6.46
C ILE A 135 0.56 8.99 -7.77
N GLY A 136 0.72 8.07 -8.71
CA GLY A 136 1.27 8.35 -10.02
C GLY A 136 2.80 8.27 -10.10
N ASP A 137 3.51 8.05 -8.99
CA ASP A 137 4.97 8.10 -8.94
C ASP A 137 5.57 6.76 -8.50
N HIS A 138 5.42 6.39 -7.23
CA HIS A 138 6.02 5.17 -6.67
C HIS A 138 5.27 4.65 -5.44
N PHE A 139 5.65 3.44 -5.03
CA PHE A 139 5.32 2.85 -3.74
C PHE A 139 6.58 2.73 -2.88
N GLU A 140 6.45 2.99 -1.58
CA GLU A 140 7.44 2.55 -0.61
C GLU A 140 6.89 1.31 0.10
N LEU A 141 7.60 0.18 0.02
CA LEU A 141 7.15 -1.11 0.52
C LEU A 141 8.00 -1.57 1.71
N TRP A 142 7.34 -1.95 2.81
CA TRP A 142 7.94 -2.66 3.92
C TRP A 142 7.31 -4.04 4.06
N THR A 143 8.15 -5.03 4.35
CA THR A 143 7.73 -6.41 4.60
C THR A 143 8.05 -6.78 6.05
N GLY A 144 7.06 -7.30 6.77
CA GLY A 144 7.18 -7.66 8.18
C GLY A 144 6.20 -8.76 8.56
N PHE A 145 6.43 -10.00 8.12
CA PHE A 145 5.54 -11.16 8.39
C PHE A 145 5.38 -11.48 9.89
N ASN A 146 6.30 -11.01 10.73
CA ASN A 146 6.24 -11.10 12.20
C ASN A 146 5.67 -9.84 12.86
N GLY A 147 5.25 -8.85 12.06
CA GLY A 147 4.76 -7.56 12.51
C GLY A 147 5.86 -6.56 12.92
N ASP A 148 7.11 -6.81 12.52
CA ASP A 148 8.23 -5.85 12.56
C ASP A 148 8.59 -5.44 11.12
N TYR A 149 8.46 -4.15 10.83
CA TYR A 149 8.72 -3.55 9.52
C TYR A 149 10.08 -2.83 9.48
N GLY A 150 10.82 -2.79 10.60
CA GLY A 150 12.03 -1.99 10.73
C GLY A 150 11.76 -0.49 10.74
N GLY A 151 12.81 0.30 10.48
CA GLY A 151 12.73 1.76 10.35
C GLY A 151 12.40 2.21 8.93
N TYR A 152 12.25 3.53 8.73
CA TYR A 152 11.92 4.11 7.42
C TYR A 152 12.93 3.73 6.32
N ALA A 153 14.21 3.54 6.67
CA ALA A 153 15.25 3.14 5.73
C ALA A 153 15.18 1.67 5.28
N ALA A 154 14.37 0.82 5.92
CA ALA A 154 14.18 -0.58 5.54
C ALA A 154 13.26 -0.77 4.32
N ARG A 155 12.70 0.33 3.80
CA ARG A 155 11.76 0.32 2.69
C ARG A 155 12.43 -0.09 1.38
N GLN A 156 11.65 -0.73 0.53
CA GLN A 156 11.95 -0.90 -0.88
C GLN A 156 11.16 0.15 -1.67
N ASP A 157 11.84 1.04 -2.39
CA ASP A 157 11.19 1.97 -3.32
C ASP A 157 10.86 1.22 -4.63
N ILE A 158 9.61 1.30 -5.08
CA ILE A 158 9.11 0.64 -6.30
C ILE A 158 8.42 1.68 -7.18
N GLU A 159 9.10 2.08 -8.25
CA GLU A 159 8.56 2.99 -9.27
C GLU A 159 7.27 2.42 -9.89
N LEU A 160 6.27 3.28 -10.13
CA LEU A 160 4.99 2.86 -10.71
C LEU A 160 5.19 2.18 -12.08
N ALA A 161 6.12 2.68 -12.89
CA ALA A 161 6.48 2.10 -14.18
C ALA A 161 7.00 0.65 -14.06
N SER A 162 7.56 0.27 -12.91
CA SER A 162 8.11 -1.06 -12.69
C SER A 162 7.03 -2.14 -12.59
N LEU A 163 5.74 -1.79 -12.48
CA LEU A 163 4.63 -2.76 -12.57
C LEU A 163 4.58 -3.49 -13.92
N CYS A 164 5.20 -2.95 -14.98
CA CYS A 164 5.38 -3.65 -16.25
C CYS A 164 6.37 -4.83 -16.18
N ARG A 165 7.17 -4.94 -15.11
CA ARG A 165 8.09 -6.05 -14.90
C ARG A 165 7.35 -7.19 -14.22
N GLU A 166 7.51 -8.40 -14.75
CA GLU A 166 6.80 -9.59 -14.27
C GLU A 166 7.02 -9.86 -12.76
N ASP A 167 8.24 -9.67 -12.27
CA ASP A 167 8.58 -9.88 -10.85
C ASP A 167 7.83 -8.93 -9.91
N ILE A 168 7.64 -7.67 -10.33
CA ILE A 168 6.91 -6.65 -9.55
C ILE A 168 5.41 -6.82 -9.70
N PHE A 169 4.92 -7.13 -10.90
CA PHE A 169 3.51 -7.46 -11.10
C PHE A 169 3.10 -8.62 -10.19
N ASP A 170 3.84 -9.73 -10.23
CA ASP A 170 3.55 -10.90 -9.42
C ASP A 170 3.66 -10.59 -7.92
N LEU A 171 4.61 -9.74 -7.52
CA LEU A 171 4.71 -9.26 -6.14
C LEU A 171 3.42 -8.54 -5.71
N PHE A 172 2.91 -7.62 -6.51
CA PHE A 172 1.68 -6.89 -6.17
C PHE A 172 0.44 -7.79 -6.22
N VAL A 173 0.35 -8.72 -7.19
CA VAL A 173 -0.71 -9.74 -7.18
C VAL A 173 -0.68 -10.54 -5.88
N ASP A 174 0.50 -11.00 -5.44
CA ASP A 174 0.61 -11.74 -4.18
C ASP A 174 0.27 -10.88 -2.96
N ILE A 175 0.71 -9.62 -2.89
CA ILE A 175 0.34 -8.69 -1.81
C ILE A 175 -1.19 -8.60 -1.68
N PHE A 176 -1.91 -8.56 -2.80
CA PHE A 176 -3.37 -8.42 -2.82
C PHE A 176 -4.14 -9.73 -2.66
N SER A 177 -3.60 -10.87 -3.11
CA SER A 177 -4.37 -12.11 -3.22
C SER A 177 -3.83 -13.26 -2.37
N ASN A 178 -2.52 -13.35 -2.14
CA ASN A 178 -1.90 -14.43 -1.37
C ASN A 178 -0.59 -13.97 -0.72
N PRO A 179 -0.64 -13.10 0.29
CA PRO A 179 0.55 -12.45 0.84
C PRO A 179 1.51 -13.48 1.46
N GLN A 180 0.99 -14.61 1.93
CA GLN A 180 1.78 -15.70 2.52
C GLN A 180 2.66 -16.44 1.50
N ALA A 181 2.41 -16.31 0.19
CA ALA A 181 3.31 -16.81 -0.86
C ALA A 181 4.70 -16.19 -0.79
N ARG A 182 4.80 -14.98 -0.21
CA ARG A 182 6.05 -14.23 -0.03
C ARG A 182 6.67 -14.37 1.36
N ASN A 183 6.11 -15.22 2.23
CA ASN A 183 6.60 -15.42 3.59
C ASN A 183 7.93 -16.21 3.58
N PRO A 184 9.07 -15.61 3.99
CA PRO A 184 10.37 -16.28 3.96
C PRO A 184 10.42 -17.56 4.78
N GLU A 185 9.76 -17.60 5.94
CA GLU A 185 9.74 -18.79 6.81
C GLU A 185 9.00 -19.95 6.14
N LYS A 186 7.87 -19.68 5.49
CA LYS A 186 7.10 -20.70 4.75
C LYS A 186 7.87 -21.19 3.52
N ILE A 187 8.53 -20.29 2.81
CA ILE A 187 9.37 -20.65 1.65
C ILE A 187 10.52 -21.55 2.11
N ALA A 188 11.24 -21.18 3.16
CA ALA A 188 12.35 -21.97 3.70
C ALA A 188 11.89 -23.35 4.20
N ALA A 189 10.75 -23.41 4.89
CA ALA A 189 10.16 -24.67 5.36
C ALA A 189 9.77 -25.61 4.20
N ARG A 190 9.25 -25.08 3.09
CA ARG A 190 8.92 -25.87 1.89
C ARG A 190 10.19 -26.45 1.24
N VAL A 191 11.21 -25.62 1.03
CA VAL A 191 12.49 -26.07 0.46
C VAL A 191 13.12 -27.17 1.31
N THR A 192 13.08 -27.03 2.64
CA THR A 192 13.61 -28.05 3.56
C THR A 192 12.89 -29.39 3.43
N ARG A 193 11.56 -29.38 3.21
CA ARG A 193 10.77 -30.61 3.03
C ARG A 193 10.96 -31.27 1.66
N GLU A 194 11.28 -30.50 0.63
CA GLU A 194 11.51 -31.03 -0.73
C GLU A 194 12.89 -31.69 -0.88
N VAL A 195 13.85 -31.30 -0.03
CA VAL A 195 15.24 -31.80 -0.05
C VAL A 195 15.43 -33.00 0.89
N ALA A 196 14.53 -33.23 1.84
CA ALA A 196 14.56 -34.34 2.82
C ALA A 196 13.83 -35.58 2.30
#